data_AF-A0A2E2INT8-F1
#
_entry.id   AF-A0A2E2INT8-F1
#
_cell.length_a   1.000
_cell.length_b   1.000
_cell.length_c   1.000
_cell.angle_alpha   90.00
_cell.angle_beta   90.00
_cell.angle_gamma   90.00
#
_symmetry.space_group_name_H-M   'P 1'
#
loop_
_entity.id
_entity.type
_entity.pdbx_description
1 polymer ?
#
loop_
_entity_poly.entity_id
_entity_poly.type
_entity_poly.pdbx_seq_one_letter_code
_entity_poly.pdbx_strand_id
1 'polypeptide(L)'
;MDIESELTGFLQSNIKDGQNKTRDIEIIKFYYGLDESPWPTYEETASRFGGVTRQRIEQLIKSKFKDKVNKNSIPSLREFIDILESRDYWLVSEFEEEIYTSGLMGRESHIKGGLNLINDVKIDCEFEFFTPELNRATRNSILTSKNIFLIRKSSVKNIEKMLKKAQGLPGRCGIANLKYLYEELGEYYSLVSLLIENSPTSWVRVSDDDYWYIFENRDNTIINYCEKVFGVIDYCDSAKLAATFRNALDGRTYKYPYPPEEIIEEYLRSSVYMINIGSGLKFVGQTTELNEIEKDLISFIDSGRAVSFPEFRDYLSEKGYGSAHIQKTTNSSPLVHVDKTNGRMHYIYSLIGDRILSDDDMPVIDAYEFYLRRLRALLDAGTDETREQTARKEQYILKEWLFKDKIHENCAICGQEFNVKTLVTAHKKPRSDCNDAERLDPYIVMPVCLMGCDYLYENMYIYIDGGGIERGLSFPNARAESSFIEHLVGRGVDKKWLLGDQSYFRSPNKALQRTSR
;
A
#
# COMPACT_ATOMS: atom_id res chain seq x y z
N MET A 1 35.04 5.79 12.23
CA MET A 1 35.41 4.50 11.61
C MET A 1 34.11 3.73 11.54
N ASP A 2 33.71 3.25 10.37
CA ASP A 2 32.41 2.59 10.22
C ASP A 2 32.40 1.18 10.85
N ILE A 3 31.19 0.63 11.01
CA ILE A 3 30.96 -0.70 11.61
C ILE A 3 31.66 -1.81 10.81
N GLU A 4 31.69 -1.71 9.49
CA GLU A 4 32.30 -2.71 8.61
C GLU A 4 33.83 -2.77 8.79
N SER A 5 34.47 -1.61 8.88
CA SER A 5 35.91 -1.45 9.09
C SER A 5 36.33 -2.00 10.46
N GLU A 6 35.54 -1.70 11.50
CA GLU A 6 35.79 -2.22 12.85
C GLU A 6 35.61 -3.75 12.92
N LEU A 7 34.54 -4.29 12.33
CA LEU A 7 34.34 -5.73 12.23
C LEU A 7 35.51 -6.39 11.48
N THR A 8 35.92 -5.81 10.36
CA THR A 8 37.03 -6.33 9.56
C THR A 8 38.34 -6.33 10.36
N GLY A 9 38.65 -5.24 11.06
CA GLY A 9 39.83 -5.15 11.92
C GLY A 9 39.81 -6.16 13.08
N PHE A 10 38.64 -6.36 13.70
CA PHE A 10 38.44 -7.38 14.73
C PHE A 10 38.71 -8.79 14.18
N LEU A 11 38.14 -9.13 13.02
CA LEU A 11 38.30 -10.45 12.41
C LEU A 11 39.75 -10.69 11.94
N GLN A 12 40.40 -9.68 11.36
CA GLN A 12 41.82 -9.76 10.96
C GLN A 12 42.73 -10.07 12.15
N SER A 13 42.43 -9.50 13.32
CA SER A 13 43.20 -9.70 14.54
C SER A 13 42.93 -11.05 15.23
N ASN A 14 41.73 -11.62 15.04
CA ASN A 14 41.28 -12.81 15.76
C ASN A 14 41.28 -14.11 14.94
N ILE A 15 41.34 -14.03 13.61
CA ILE A 15 41.45 -15.18 12.71
C ILE A 15 42.93 -15.43 12.41
N LYS A 16 43.39 -16.65 12.67
CA LYS A 16 44.77 -17.08 12.38
C LYS A 16 45.10 -16.91 10.90
N ASP A 17 46.34 -16.53 10.62
CA ASP A 17 46.84 -16.45 9.24
C ASP A 17 46.81 -17.82 8.56
N GLY A 18 46.28 -17.85 7.35
CA GLY A 18 46.10 -19.07 6.56
C GLY A 18 45.39 -18.77 5.24
N GLN A 19 45.39 -19.76 4.34
CA GLN A 19 44.88 -19.61 2.98
C GLN A 19 43.40 -19.20 2.90
N ASN A 20 42.61 -19.50 3.93
CA ASN A 20 41.17 -19.21 3.96
C ASN A 20 40.81 -17.91 4.70
N LYS A 21 41.77 -17.20 5.31
CA LYS A 21 41.50 -16.05 6.20
C LYS A 21 40.61 -14.99 5.53
N THR A 22 40.98 -14.56 4.32
CA THR A 22 40.21 -13.56 3.57
C THR A 22 38.80 -14.05 3.27
N ARG A 23 38.67 -15.30 2.82
CA ARG A 23 37.36 -15.91 2.53
C ARG A 23 36.48 -16.02 3.77
N ASP A 24 37.06 -16.36 4.92
CA ASP A 24 36.35 -16.45 6.18
C ASP A 24 35.83 -15.09 6.65
N ILE A 25 36.60 -14.02 6.43
CA ILE A 25 36.19 -12.64 6.73
C ILE A 25 34.99 -12.26 5.87
N GLU A 26 35.06 -12.47 4.55
CA GLU A 26 33.96 -12.15 3.65
C GLU A 26 32.69 -12.95 3.93
N ILE A 27 32.80 -14.22 4.34
CA ILE A 27 31.65 -15.02 4.80
C ILE A 27 30.96 -14.37 6.00
N ILE A 28 31.73 -13.89 6.98
CA ILE A 28 31.17 -13.27 8.19
C ILE A 28 30.55 -11.90 7.85
N LYS A 29 31.23 -11.08 7.04
CA LYS A 29 30.69 -9.79 6.57
C LYS A 29 29.38 -9.97 5.83
N PHE A 30 29.33 -10.90 4.89
CA PHE A 30 28.10 -11.24 4.17
C PHE A 30 27.01 -11.68 5.13
N TYR A 31 27.29 -12.61 6.06
CA TYR A 31 26.27 -13.08 7.02
C TYR A 31 25.63 -11.96 7.85
N TYR A 32 26.40 -10.92 8.18
CA TYR A 32 25.89 -9.74 8.89
C TYR A 32 25.34 -8.66 7.94
N GLY A 33 25.03 -8.98 6.68
CA GLY A 33 24.34 -8.08 5.76
C GLY A 33 25.09 -6.77 5.48
N LEU A 34 26.43 -6.80 5.53
CA LEU A 34 27.28 -5.67 5.14
C LEU A 34 27.57 -5.68 3.62
N ASP A 35 26.73 -6.37 2.87
CA ASP A 35 26.82 -6.63 1.43
C ASP A 35 25.41 -7.03 0.93
N GLU A 36 25.27 -7.35 -0.36
CA GLU A 36 24.07 -7.61 -1.19
C GLU A 36 22.74 -8.15 -0.57
N SER A 37 22.72 -8.77 0.61
CA SER A 37 21.51 -9.37 1.20
C SER A 37 21.26 -8.86 2.63
N PRO A 38 20.06 -8.33 2.95
CA PRO A 38 19.79 -7.66 4.23
C PRO A 38 19.67 -8.57 5.44
N TRP A 39 19.35 -9.85 5.25
CA TRP A 39 19.27 -10.78 6.37
C TRP A 39 19.67 -12.20 6.01
N PRO A 40 20.96 -12.46 5.72
CA PRO A 40 21.38 -13.73 5.16
C PRO A 40 21.21 -14.92 6.09
N THR A 41 20.90 -16.09 5.53
CA THR A 41 20.84 -17.34 6.30
C THR A 41 22.17 -18.08 6.17
N TYR A 42 22.42 -19.04 7.06
CA TYR A 42 23.54 -19.95 6.89
C TYR A 42 23.49 -20.74 5.57
N GLU A 43 22.27 -21.06 5.09
CA GLU A 43 22.07 -21.78 3.82
C GLU A 43 22.44 -20.90 2.62
N GLU A 44 21.89 -19.70 2.56
CA GLU A 44 22.19 -18.72 1.50
C GLU A 44 23.67 -18.31 1.51
N THR A 45 24.27 -18.15 2.69
CA THR A 45 25.70 -17.88 2.82
C THR A 45 26.51 -19.06 2.27
N ALA A 46 26.11 -20.30 2.57
CA ALA A 46 26.74 -21.49 2.01
C ALA A 46 26.62 -21.54 0.47
N SER A 47 25.43 -21.25 -0.06
CA SER A 47 25.18 -21.19 -1.50
C SER A 47 26.01 -20.11 -2.19
N ARG A 48 26.09 -18.89 -1.63
CA ARG A 48 26.87 -17.77 -2.20
C ARG A 48 28.35 -18.09 -2.31
N PHE A 49 28.93 -18.66 -1.26
CA PHE A 49 30.38 -18.91 -1.22
C PHE A 49 30.80 -20.26 -1.81
N GLY A 50 29.87 -21.18 -2.06
CA GLY A 50 30.08 -22.47 -2.73
C GLY A 50 31.03 -23.43 -2.00
N GLY A 51 30.82 -24.75 -2.13
CA GLY A 51 31.76 -25.75 -1.56
C GLY A 51 31.87 -25.76 -0.03
N VAL A 52 30.89 -25.19 0.67
CA VAL A 52 30.78 -25.17 2.13
C VAL A 52 29.33 -25.45 2.50
N THR A 53 29.08 -26.27 3.53
CA THR A 53 27.71 -26.60 3.96
C THR A 53 27.17 -25.57 4.95
N ARG A 54 25.85 -25.51 5.10
CA ARG A 54 25.16 -24.72 6.14
C ARG A 54 25.75 -24.91 7.53
N GLN A 55 25.94 -26.17 7.98
CA GLN A 55 26.51 -26.44 9.31
C GLN A 55 27.95 -25.91 9.43
N ARG A 56 28.71 -25.91 8.32
CA ARG A 56 30.08 -25.43 8.33
C ARG A 56 30.15 -23.91 8.41
N ILE A 57 29.23 -23.20 7.77
CA ILE A 57 29.08 -21.74 7.93
C ILE A 57 28.74 -21.40 9.38
N GLU A 58 27.77 -22.09 9.98
CA GLU A 58 27.39 -21.88 11.38
C GLU A 58 28.58 -22.09 12.34
N GLN A 59 29.32 -23.18 12.20
CA GLN A 59 30.53 -23.46 12.98
C GLN A 59 31.62 -22.39 12.80
N LEU A 60 31.80 -21.92 11.55
CA LEU A 60 32.78 -20.89 11.21
C LEU A 60 32.45 -19.58 11.93
N ILE A 61 31.22 -19.08 11.77
CA ILE A 61 30.78 -17.81 12.38
C ILE A 61 30.87 -17.90 13.90
N LYS A 62 30.42 -19.03 14.48
CA LYS A 62 30.50 -19.25 15.92
C LYS A 62 31.94 -19.17 16.45
N SER A 63 32.83 -19.99 15.90
CA SER A 63 34.21 -20.12 16.41
C SER A 63 35.12 -18.93 16.08
N LYS A 64 34.87 -18.23 14.96
CA LYS A 64 35.71 -17.12 14.50
C LYS A 64 35.23 -15.76 14.98
N PHE A 65 33.94 -15.62 15.29
CA PHE A 65 33.35 -14.36 15.73
C PHE A 65 32.59 -14.48 17.06
N LYS A 66 31.46 -15.19 17.10
CA LYS A 66 30.52 -15.14 18.24
C LYS A 66 31.13 -15.56 19.58
N ASP A 67 32.02 -16.55 19.58
CA ASP A 67 32.69 -17.03 20.80
C ASP A 67 33.78 -16.07 21.32
N LYS A 68 34.21 -15.09 20.51
CA LYS A 68 35.33 -14.17 20.81
C LYS A 68 34.89 -12.72 21.04
N VAL A 69 33.72 -12.35 20.52
CA VAL A 69 33.24 -10.97 20.51
C VAL A 69 32.67 -10.57 21.87
N ASN A 70 32.72 -9.29 22.20
CA ASN A 70 32.09 -8.68 23.37
C ASN A 70 31.58 -7.27 23.05
N LYS A 71 30.90 -6.64 24.00
CA LYS A 71 30.27 -5.31 23.86
C LYS A 71 31.20 -4.15 23.48
N ASN A 72 32.51 -4.35 23.51
CA ASN A 72 33.53 -3.35 23.14
C ASN A 72 34.25 -3.71 21.84
N SER A 73 33.93 -4.83 21.20
CA SER A 73 34.64 -5.32 20.02
C SER A 73 34.38 -4.49 18.77
N ILE A 74 33.23 -3.80 18.70
CA ILE A 74 32.82 -2.92 17.60
C ILE A 74 32.27 -1.63 18.23
N PRO A 75 33.14 -0.68 18.64
CA PRO A 75 32.75 0.55 19.33
C PRO A 75 31.65 1.38 18.63
N SER A 76 31.66 1.45 17.30
CA SER A 76 30.68 2.21 16.50
C SER A 76 29.24 1.72 16.65
N LEU A 77 29.02 0.50 17.18
CA LEU A 77 27.66 0.04 17.52
C LEU A 77 27.01 0.86 18.64
N ARG A 78 27.79 1.55 19.48
CA ARG A 78 27.22 2.42 20.52
C ARG A 78 26.59 3.66 19.91
N GLU A 79 27.28 4.31 18.98
CA GLU A 79 26.76 5.46 18.26
C GLU A 79 25.53 5.09 17.43
N PHE A 80 25.52 3.90 16.81
CA PHE A 80 24.33 3.35 16.14
C PHE A 80 23.14 3.24 17.09
N ILE A 81 23.34 2.76 18.32
CA ILE A 81 22.29 2.64 19.33
C ILE A 81 21.86 4.02 19.82
N ASP A 82 22.78 4.95 20.06
CA ASP A 82 22.46 6.30 20.49
C ASP A 82 21.55 7.01 19.46
N ILE A 83 21.82 6.82 18.16
CA ILE A 83 20.94 7.32 17.09
C ILE A 83 19.59 6.58 17.13
N LEU A 84 19.58 5.26 17.22
CA LEU A 84 18.35 4.46 17.27
C LEU A 84 17.45 4.87 18.45
N GLU A 85 18.03 5.09 19.62
CA GLU A 85 17.34 5.45 20.85
C GLU A 85 16.98 6.94 20.94
N SER A 86 17.43 7.77 20.00
CA SER A 86 17.08 9.20 19.95
C SER A 86 15.61 9.47 19.62
N ARG A 87 14.89 8.45 19.12
CA ARG A 87 13.44 8.49 18.87
C ARG A 87 12.76 7.27 19.49
N ASP A 88 11.45 7.31 19.65
CA ASP A 88 10.67 6.17 20.18
C ASP A 88 10.38 5.10 19.12
N TYR A 89 10.41 5.51 17.86
CA TYR A 89 10.24 4.65 16.70
C TYR A 89 10.94 5.25 15.49
N TRP A 90 11.14 4.41 14.48
CA TRP A 90 11.62 4.81 13.16
C TRP A 90 10.88 4.08 12.06
N LEU A 91 10.62 4.74 10.94
CA LEU A 91 10.51 4.02 9.68
C LEU A 91 11.91 3.55 9.28
N VAL A 92 12.04 2.29 8.85
CA VAL A 92 13.35 1.69 8.53
C VAL A 92 14.13 2.52 7.50
N SER A 93 13.45 3.01 6.47
CA SER A 93 14.08 3.85 5.44
C SER A 93 14.61 5.19 5.97
N GLU A 94 13.94 5.79 6.94
CA GLU A 94 14.41 7.03 7.59
C GLU A 94 15.64 6.75 8.46
N PHE A 95 15.61 5.65 9.20
CA PHE A 95 16.76 5.25 10.02
C PHE A 95 17.96 4.86 9.16
N GLU A 96 17.75 4.19 8.03
CA GLU A 96 18.78 3.89 7.05
C GLU A 96 19.48 5.17 6.57
N GLU A 97 18.73 6.18 6.13
CA GLU A 97 19.33 7.45 5.67
C GLU A 97 20.09 8.17 6.79
N GLU A 98 19.60 8.15 8.03
CA GLU A 98 20.31 8.72 9.19
C GLU A 98 21.65 8.00 9.44
N ILE A 99 21.66 6.67 9.41
CA ILE A 99 22.85 5.84 9.61
C ILE A 99 23.86 5.97 8.45
N TYR A 100 23.40 6.11 7.22
CA TYR A 100 24.28 6.35 6.07
C TYR A 100 24.89 7.76 6.12
N THR A 101 24.12 8.75 6.55
CA THR A 101 24.58 10.14 6.65
C THR A 101 25.61 10.32 7.77
N SER A 102 25.47 9.60 8.89
CA SER A 102 26.48 9.58 9.96
C SER A 102 27.77 8.85 9.56
N GLY A 103 27.74 8.09 8.46
CA GLY A 103 28.88 7.30 8.00
C GLY A 103 29.17 6.06 8.86
N LEU A 104 28.18 5.59 9.64
CA LEU A 104 28.32 4.37 10.45
C LEU A 104 28.23 3.10 9.59
N MET A 105 27.49 3.15 8.48
CA MET A 105 27.35 2.06 7.52
C MET A 105 27.34 2.63 6.09
N GLY A 106 27.79 1.83 5.11
CA GLY A 106 27.67 2.17 3.68
C GLY A 106 26.28 1.85 3.13
N ARG A 107 25.92 2.44 1.98
CA ARG A 107 24.62 2.24 1.31
C ARG A 107 24.39 0.80 0.81
N GLU A 108 25.47 0.01 0.67
CA GLU A 108 25.43 -1.42 0.33
C GLU A 108 25.22 -2.32 1.56
N SER A 109 25.27 -1.73 2.77
CA SER A 109 25.05 -2.46 4.03
C SER A 109 23.61 -2.27 4.51
N HIS A 110 23.12 -3.24 5.28
CA HIS A 110 21.73 -3.25 5.73
C HIS A 110 21.61 -3.16 7.25
N ILE A 111 20.70 -2.31 7.73
CA ILE A 111 20.53 -2.03 9.18
C ILE A 111 20.18 -3.28 10.02
N LYS A 112 19.52 -4.28 9.42
CA LYS A 112 19.23 -5.55 10.09
C LYS A 112 20.52 -6.28 10.48
N GLY A 113 21.57 -6.12 9.68
CA GLY A 113 22.92 -6.54 9.96
C GLY A 113 23.50 -5.92 11.24
N GLY A 114 23.41 -4.60 11.36
CA GLY A 114 23.83 -3.86 12.56
C GLY A 114 23.11 -4.34 13.83
N LEU A 115 21.80 -4.55 13.77
CA LEU A 115 21.02 -5.09 14.89
C LEU A 115 21.36 -6.56 15.23
N ASN A 116 21.69 -7.38 14.23
CA ASN A 116 22.18 -8.73 14.47
C ASN A 116 23.57 -8.71 15.15
N LEU A 117 24.45 -7.78 14.74
CA LEU A 117 25.74 -7.56 15.41
C LEU A 117 25.54 -7.14 16.86
N ILE A 118 24.69 -6.15 17.14
CA ILE A 118 24.34 -5.69 18.50
C ILE A 118 23.99 -6.87 19.43
N ASN A 119 23.12 -7.76 18.95
CA ASN A 119 22.73 -8.96 19.68
C ASN A 119 23.90 -9.91 19.94
N ASP A 120 24.72 -10.21 18.93
CA ASP A 120 25.85 -11.14 19.06
C ASP A 120 27.00 -10.55 19.89
N VAL A 121 27.19 -9.23 19.90
CA VAL A 121 28.14 -8.54 20.79
C VAL A 121 27.61 -8.36 22.21
N LYS A 122 26.36 -8.74 22.47
CA LYS A 122 25.69 -8.69 23.78
C LYS A 122 25.51 -7.26 24.30
N ILE A 123 25.20 -6.32 23.42
CA ILE A 123 24.70 -5.01 23.82
C ILE A 123 23.18 -5.12 23.89
N ASP A 124 22.59 -4.61 24.98
CA ASP A 124 21.14 -4.60 25.14
C ASP A 124 20.52 -3.59 24.17
N CYS A 125 19.45 -3.96 23.50
CA CYS A 125 18.74 -3.11 22.56
C CYS A 125 17.24 -3.42 22.63
N GLU A 126 16.46 -2.38 22.90
CA GLU A 126 15.02 -2.51 23.10
C GLU A 126 14.20 -2.42 21.82
N PHE A 127 14.83 -2.27 20.65
CA PHE A 127 14.12 -2.14 19.37
C PHE A 127 13.98 -3.49 18.64
N GLU A 128 12.85 -3.66 17.96
CA GLU A 128 12.59 -4.79 17.07
C GLU A 128 11.85 -4.29 15.82
N PHE A 129 11.90 -5.07 14.74
CA PHE A 129 11.25 -4.73 13.47
C PHE A 129 9.78 -5.17 13.48
N PHE A 130 8.89 -4.29 13.03
CA PHE A 130 7.45 -4.52 12.97
C PHE A 130 6.86 -4.11 11.61
N THR A 131 5.84 -4.84 11.17
CA THR A 131 4.98 -4.39 10.07
C THR A 131 4.03 -3.28 10.55
N PRO A 132 3.32 -2.57 9.65
CA PRO A 132 2.34 -1.54 10.04
C PRO A 132 1.22 -2.08 10.95
N GLU A 133 0.89 -3.37 10.84
CA GLU A 133 -0.08 -4.08 11.69
C GLU A 133 0.50 -4.47 13.06
N LEU A 134 1.74 -4.07 13.35
CA LEU A 134 2.50 -4.43 14.56
C LEU A 134 2.80 -5.92 14.71
N ASN A 135 2.78 -6.67 13.61
CA ASN A 135 3.34 -8.02 13.60
C ASN A 135 4.88 -7.92 13.56
N ARG A 136 5.58 -8.79 14.29
CA ARG A 136 7.05 -8.86 14.18
C ARG A 136 7.45 -9.14 12.73
N ALA A 137 8.36 -8.35 12.21
CA ALA A 137 8.80 -8.48 10.82
C ALA A 137 9.54 -9.82 10.64
N THR A 138 9.10 -10.56 9.65
CA THR A 138 9.78 -11.76 9.17
C THR A 138 10.91 -11.36 8.22
N ARG A 139 11.78 -12.33 7.89
CA ARG A 139 12.78 -12.14 6.85
C ARG A 139 12.15 -11.72 5.51
N ASN A 140 11.01 -12.33 5.16
CA ASN A 140 10.32 -11.99 3.91
C ASN A 140 9.83 -10.54 3.93
N SER A 141 9.17 -10.10 4.99
CA SER A 141 8.67 -8.72 5.07
C SER A 141 9.79 -7.68 5.02
N ILE A 142 10.97 -7.95 5.58
CA ILE A 142 12.13 -7.05 5.49
C ILE A 142 12.67 -6.98 4.05
N LEU A 143 12.61 -8.08 3.30
CA LEU A 143 13.04 -8.12 1.90
C LEU A 143 12.04 -7.50 0.92
N THR A 144 10.74 -7.58 1.23
CA THR A 144 9.68 -7.24 0.26
C THR A 144 8.94 -5.94 0.57
N SER A 145 9.00 -5.44 1.81
CA SER A 145 8.31 -4.23 2.25
C SER A 145 9.31 -3.15 2.63
N LYS A 146 9.11 -1.92 2.13
CA LYS A 146 9.80 -0.73 2.64
C LYS A 146 9.11 -0.15 3.87
N ASN A 147 7.89 -0.60 4.16
CA ASN A 147 7.05 -0.08 5.22
C ASN A 147 7.27 -0.90 6.51
N ILE A 148 8.52 -0.98 6.95
CA ILE A 148 8.90 -1.66 8.19
C ILE A 148 9.29 -0.61 9.22
N PHE A 149 8.91 -0.84 10.46
CA PHE A 149 9.16 0.06 11.57
C PHE A 149 10.11 -0.56 12.58
N LEU A 150 11.00 0.23 13.16
CA LEU A 150 11.73 -0.11 14.37
C LEU A 150 10.99 0.51 15.56
N ILE A 151 10.56 -0.31 16.51
CA ILE A 151 9.76 0.14 17.67
C ILE A 151 10.32 -0.48 18.95
N ARG A 152 10.32 0.29 20.05
CA ARG A 152 10.67 -0.21 21.39
C ARG A 152 9.72 -1.33 21.83
N LYS A 153 10.26 -2.53 22.08
CA LYS A 153 9.58 -3.75 22.56
C LYS A 153 8.65 -3.46 23.75
N SER A 154 9.10 -2.65 24.70
CA SER A 154 8.35 -2.26 25.90
C SER A 154 7.07 -1.48 25.61
N SER A 155 7.01 -0.74 24.50
CA SER A 155 5.89 0.13 24.14
C SER A 155 4.84 -0.53 23.25
N VAL A 156 5.20 -1.62 22.55
CA VAL A 156 4.36 -2.29 21.53
C VAL A 156 2.96 -2.61 22.03
N LYS A 157 2.81 -3.15 23.26
CA LYS A 157 1.49 -3.51 23.81
C LYS A 157 0.55 -2.30 23.95
N ASN A 158 1.09 -1.13 24.32
CA ASN A 158 0.30 0.09 24.43
C ASN A 158 -0.09 0.61 23.04
N ILE A 159 0.86 0.59 22.10
CA ILE A 159 0.65 1.00 20.71
C ILE A 159 -0.40 0.10 20.05
N GLU A 160 -0.33 -1.23 20.24
CA GLU A 160 -1.33 -2.19 19.74
C GLU A 160 -2.74 -1.86 20.24
N LYS A 161 -2.88 -1.50 21.52
CA LYS A 161 -4.17 -1.10 22.10
C LYS A 161 -4.70 0.16 21.42
N MET A 162 -3.84 1.13 21.17
CA MET A 162 -4.19 2.38 20.49
C MET A 162 -4.54 2.14 19.02
N LEU A 163 -3.74 1.35 18.30
CA LEU A 163 -4.00 0.98 16.92
C LEU A 163 -5.33 0.23 16.77
N LYS A 164 -5.64 -0.72 17.66
CA LYS A 164 -6.93 -1.43 17.66
C LYS A 164 -8.12 -0.50 17.84
N LYS A 165 -8.00 0.53 18.69
CA LYS A 165 -9.04 1.55 18.84
C LYS A 165 -9.26 2.32 17.54
N ALA A 166 -8.19 2.77 16.90
CA ALA A 166 -8.26 3.46 15.61
C ALA A 166 -8.89 2.55 14.54
N GLN A 167 -8.42 1.31 14.41
CA GLN A 167 -8.97 0.33 13.46
C GLN A 167 -10.47 0.05 13.64
N GLY A 168 -11.02 0.17 14.86
CA GLY A 168 -12.44 -0.05 15.12
C GLY A 168 -13.35 1.12 14.75
N LEU A 169 -12.79 2.33 14.59
CA LEU A 169 -13.57 3.55 14.40
C LEU A 169 -14.27 3.62 13.01
N PRO A 170 -13.61 3.31 11.87
CA PRO A 170 -14.25 3.32 10.56
C PRO A 170 -15.49 2.45 10.45
N GLY A 171 -15.51 1.28 11.11
CA GLY A 171 -16.63 0.34 11.01
C GLY A 171 -18.00 0.95 11.35
N ARG A 172 -18.03 1.97 12.23
CA ARG A 172 -19.25 2.71 12.60
C ARG A 172 -19.48 4.00 11.81
N CYS A 173 -18.42 4.64 11.34
CA CYS A 173 -18.47 5.93 10.65
C CYS A 173 -18.51 5.82 9.12
N GLY A 174 -18.26 4.62 8.57
CA GLY A 174 -17.87 4.48 7.18
C GLY A 174 -16.40 4.81 7.03
N ILE A 175 -16.08 6.10 6.91
CA ILE A 175 -14.71 6.63 6.91
C ILE A 175 -14.51 7.44 8.20
N ALA A 176 -13.43 7.20 8.92
CA ALA A 176 -13.16 7.84 10.20
C ALA A 176 -12.15 8.99 10.06
N ASN A 177 -12.28 10.02 10.89
CA ASN A 177 -11.21 10.98 11.10
C ASN A 177 -10.40 10.61 12.35
N LEU A 178 -9.08 10.43 12.22
CA LEU A 178 -8.23 10.02 13.33
C LEU A 178 -8.13 11.08 14.42
N LYS A 179 -8.32 12.36 14.07
CA LYS A 179 -8.35 13.50 15.00
C LYS A 179 -9.36 13.30 16.14
N TYR A 180 -10.43 12.53 15.92
CA TYR A 180 -11.42 12.21 16.95
C TYR A 180 -10.86 11.39 18.12
N LEU A 181 -9.69 10.78 17.94
CA LEU A 181 -8.97 10.02 18.95
C LEU A 181 -7.71 10.76 19.44
N TYR A 182 -7.51 12.04 19.11
CA TYR A 182 -6.27 12.76 19.43
C TYR A 182 -5.91 12.70 20.92
N GLU A 183 -6.86 13.04 21.80
CA GLU A 183 -6.67 12.97 23.26
C GLU A 183 -6.46 11.54 23.76
N GLU A 184 -7.15 10.55 23.17
CA GLU A 184 -7.04 9.15 23.59
C GLU A 184 -5.71 8.50 23.17
N LEU A 185 -5.18 8.90 22.01
CA LEU A 185 -3.93 8.39 21.45
C LEU A 185 -2.72 9.08 22.08
N GLY A 186 -2.84 10.37 22.43
CA GLY A 186 -1.78 11.13 23.10
C GLY A 186 -0.46 11.07 22.34
N GLU A 187 0.61 10.68 23.03
CA GLU A 187 1.96 10.52 22.46
C GLU A 187 2.04 9.52 21.29
N TYR A 188 1.10 8.58 21.20
CA TYR A 188 1.09 7.57 20.13
C TYR A 188 0.39 8.04 18.85
N TYR A 189 -0.18 9.26 18.82
CA TYR A 189 -0.96 9.74 17.67
C TYR A 189 -0.15 9.68 16.36
N SER A 190 1.07 10.21 16.35
CA SER A 190 1.92 10.26 15.16
C SER A 190 2.30 8.86 14.67
N LEU A 191 2.70 7.96 15.58
CA LEU A 191 3.01 6.58 15.22
C LEU A 191 1.79 5.84 14.68
N VAL A 192 0.64 5.94 15.34
CA VAL A 192 -0.60 5.29 14.88
C VAL A 192 -1.02 5.83 13.51
N SER A 193 -0.87 7.13 13.26
CA SER A 193 -1.11 7.72 11.94
C SER A 193 -0.22 7.08 10.88
N LEU A 194 1.09 7.00 11.12
CA LEU A 194 2.05 6.38 10.20
C LEU A 194 1.78 4.88 9.98
N LEU A 195 1.43 4.14 11.02
CA LEU A 195 1.06 2.73 10.93
C LEU A 195 -0.20 2.53 10.08
N ILE A 196 -1.19 3.41 10.21
CA ILE A 196 -2.38 3.39 9.35
C ILE A 196 -1.97 3.71 7.92
N GLU A 197 -1.30 4.83 7.66
CA GLU A 197 -0.88 5.26 6.31
C GLU A 197 -0.10 4.18 5.55
N ASN A 198 0.76 3.46 6.27
CA ASN A 198 1.63 2.44 5.70
C ASN A 198 1.00 1.05 5.65
N SER A 199 -0.20 0.87 6.21
CA SER A 199 -0.92 -0.40 6.16
C SER A 199 -1.42 -0.66 4.74
N PRO A 200 -1.17 -1.87 4.18
CA PRO A 200 -1.46 -2.18 2.78
C PRO A 200 -2.96 -2.20 2.49
N THR A 201 -3.79 -2.44 3.50
CA THR A 201 -5.26 -2.53 3.38
C THR A 201 -5.97 -1.25 3.81
N SER A 202 -5.24 -0.15 3.97
CA SER A 202 -5.81 1.14 4.35
C SER A 202 -5.97 2.04 3.13
N TRP A 203 -7.07 2.79 3.14
CA TRP A 203 -7.21 4.00 2.35
C TRP A 203 -7.10 5.19 3.29
N VAL A 204 -6.31 6.19 2.91
CA VAL A 204 -6.04 7.39 3.71
C VAL A 204 -6.13 8.63 2.85
N ARG A 205 -6.77 9.67 3.39
CA ARG A 205 -6.77 11.01 2.83
C ARG A 205 -6.53 12.05 3.91
N VAL A 206 -5.55 12.91 3.68
CA VAL A 206 -5.20 13.99 4.62
C VAL A 206 -5.44 15.34 3.95
N SER A 207 -6.28 16.17 4.57
CA SER A 207 -6.59 17.53 4.12
C SER A 207 -6.56 18.46 5.32
N ASP A 208 -5.76 19.53 5.26
CA ASP A 208 -5.53 20.45 6.37
C ASP A 208 -5.17 19.70 7.68
N ASP A 209 -5.99 19.86 8.73
CA ASP A 209 -5.85 19.19 10.03
C ASP A 209 -6.60 17.84 10.11
N ASP A 210 -7.26 17.41 9.04
CA ASP A 210 -8.09 16.21 9.03
C ASP A 210 -7.37 15.01 8.42
N TYR A 211 -7.45 13.88 9.12
CA TYR A 211 -6.85 12.61 8.73
C TYR A 211 -7.95 11.56 8.56
N TRP A 212 -8.45 11.40 7.34
CA TRP A 212 -9.52 10.46 7.01
C TRP A 212 -8.96 9.10 6.63
N TYR A 213 -9.56 8.02 7.13
CA TYR A 213 -9.13 6.67 6.83
C TYR A 213 -10.23 5.61 6.92
N ILE A 214 -10.03 4.53 6.20
CA ILE A 214 -10.86 3.31 6.21
C ILE A 214 -9.95 2.10 5.95
N PHE A 215 -10.31 0.95 6.52
CA PHE A 215 -9.66 -0.33 6.22
C PHE A 215 -10.56 -1.16 5.30
N GLU A 216 -10.01 -1.58 4.17
CA GLU A 216 -10.71 -2.29 3.09
C GLU A 216 -10.60 -3.82 3.22
N ASN A 217 -10.29 -4.34 4.40
CA ASN A 217 -10.20 -5.77 4.70
C ASN A 217 -11.06 -6.19 5.91
N ARG A 218 -12.06 -5.36 6.24
CA ARG A 218 -12.93 -5.53 7.42
C ARG A 218 -14.32 -5.01 7.12
N ASP A 219 -15.29 -5.51 7.88
CA ASP A 219 -16.68 -5.03 7.82
C ASP A 219 -16.76 -3.51 8.01
N ASN A 220 -17.46 -2.87 7.08
CA ASN A 220 -17.59 -1.42 7.08
C ASN A 220 -18.96 -0.98 6.58
N THR A 221 -19.52 0.05 7.21
CA THR A 221 -20.85 0.55 6.85
C THR A 221 -20.95 1.01 5.39
N ILE A 222 -19.97 1.73 4.86
CA ILE A 222 -20.00 2.21 3.47
C ILE A 222 -19.81 1.04 2.50
N ILE A 223 -18.93 0.09 2.81
CA ILE A 223 -18.78 -1.12 1.99
C ILE A 223 -20.10 -1.87 1.93
N ASN A 224 -20.76 -2.12 3.07
CA ASN A 224 -22.07 -2.77 3.13
C ASN A 224 -23.15 -1.99 2.36
N TYR A 225 -23.05 -0.66 2.25
CA TYR A 225 -23.94 0.12 1.40
C TYR A 225 -23.68 -0.16 -0.08
N CYS A 226 -22.42 -0.25 -0.50
CA CYS A 226 -22.05 -0.67 -1.85
C CYS A 226 -22.60 -2.07 -2.16
N GLU A 227 -22.39 -3.04 -1.28
CA GLU A 227 -22.86 -4.42 -1.47
C GLU A 227 -24.38 -4.50 -1.70
N LYS A 228 -25.16 -3.66 -1.02
CA LYS A 228 -26.60 -3.54 -1.21
C LYS A 228 -26.98 -2.83 -2.49
N VAL A 229 -26.40 -1.65 -2.73
CA VAL A 229 -26.75 -0.80 -3.87
C VAL A 229 -26.42 -1.49 -5.18
N PHE A 230 -25.23 -2.04 -5.31
CA PHE A 230 -24.80 -2.72 -6.52
C PHE A 230 -25.35 -4.15 -6.66
N GLY A 231 -26.08 -4.64 -5.65
CA GLY A 231 -26.96 -5.80 -5.81
C GLY A 231 -28.20 -5.51 -6.66
N VAL A 232 -28.50 -4.23 -6.95
CA VAL A 232 -29.69 -3.82 -7.72
C VAL A 232 -29.41 -2.93 -8.92
N ILE A 233 -28.24 -2.30 -8.99
CA ILE A 233 -27.79 -1.45 -10.11
C ILE A 233 -26.42 -1.91 -10.60
N ASP A 234 -26.08 -1.62 -11.86
CA ASP A 234 -24.74 -1.95 -12.42
C ASP A 234 -23.72 -0.82 -12.20
N TYR A 235 -24.13 0.44 -12.38
CA TYR A 235 -23.29 1.61 -12.21
C TYR A 235 -24.05 2.79 -11.61
N CYS A 236 -23.32 3.73 -10.99
CA CYS A 236 -23.90 4.96 -10.48
C CYS A 236 -22.88 6.11 -10.49
N ASP A 237 -23.36 7.34 -10.69
CA ASP A 237 -22.54 8.54 -10.52
C ASP A 237 -21.98 8.62 -9.09
N SER A 238 -20.70 8.99 -8.99
CA SER A 238 -19.97 9.00 -7.71
C SER A 238 -20.48 10.09 -6.76
N ALA A 239 -20.83 11.27 -7.26
CA ALA A 239 -21.34 12.36 -6.43
C ALA A 239 -22.73 12.01 -5.90
N LYS A 240 -23.59 11.42 -6.75
CA LYS A 240 -24.90 10.91 -6.32
C LYS A 240 -24.77 9.78 -5.29
N LEU A 241 -23.81 8.86 -5.46
CA LEU A 241 -23.49 7.84 -4.45
C LEU A 241 -23.07 8.46 -3.13
N ALA A 242 -22.11 9.39 -3.17
CA ALA A 242 -21.56 10.04 -1.98
C ALA A 242 -22.63 10.79 -1.19
N ALA A 243 -23.44 11.62 -1.85
CA ALA A 243 -24.55 12.33 -1.23
C ALA A 243 -25.58 11.37 -0.59
N THR A 244 -25.89 10.27 -1.29
CA THR A 244 -26.84 9.27 -0.77
C THR A 244 -26.28 8.53 0.44
N PHE A 245 -25.01 8.14 0.41
CA PHE A 245 -24.33 7.47 1.54
C PHE A 245 -24.16 8.40 2.72
N ARG A 246 -23.85 9.68 2.49
CA ARG A 246 -23.82 10.71 3.54
C ARG A 246 -25.16 10.80 4.24
N ASN A 247 -26.25 10.88 3.48
CA ASN A 247 -27.61 10.94 4.01
C ASN A 247 -28.01 9.65 4.75
N ALA A 248 -27.58 8.48 4.27
CA ALA A 248 -27.80 7.20 4.95
C ALA A 248 -27.04 7.12 6.29
N LEU A 249 -25.81 7.64 6.34
CA LEU A 249 -25.02 7.75 7.56
C LEU A 249 -25.69 8.69 8.59
N ASP A 250 -26.24 9.82 8.16
CA ASP A 250 -26.96 10.76 9.05
C ASP A 250 -28.17 10.15 9.75
N GLY A 251 -28.77 9.09 9.19
CA GLY A 251 -29.83 8.33 9.85
C GLY A 251 -29.37 7.49 11.05
N ARG A 252 -28.06 7.42 11.30
CA ARG A 252 -27.47 6.63 12.38
C ARG A 252 -26.98 7.56 13.51
N THR A 253 -27.26 7.16 14.75
CA THR A 253 -26.74 7.90 15.91
C THR A 253 -25.32 7.45 16.21
N TYR A 254 -24.37 8.39 16.21
CA TYR A 254 -23.01 8.14 16.64
C TYR A 254 -22.38 9.36 17.30
N LYS A 255 -21.36 9.15 18.14
CA LYS A 255 -20.74 10.22 18.94
C LYS A 255 -19.81 11.13 18.13
N TYR A 256 -19.32 10.66 16.99
CA TYR A 256 -18.41 11.40 16.13
C TYR A 256 -19.08 11.81 14.82
N PRO A 257 -18.69 12.95 14.23
CA PRO A 257 -19.21 13.37 12.94
C PRO A 257 -18.86 12.36 11.83
N TYR A 258 -19.80 12.17 10.91
CA TYR A 258 -19.62 11.40 9.70
C TYR A 258 -18.74 12.15 8.68
N PRO A 259 -18.08 11.43 7.75
CA PRO A 259 -17.27 12.04 6.71
C PRO A 259 -18.13 12.93 5.80
N PRO A 260 -17.59 14.06 5.32
CA PRO A 260 -18.29 14.90 4.35
C PRO A 260 -18.40 14.21 2.98
N GLU A 261 -19.31 14.69 2.12
CA GLU A 261 -19.61 14.06 0.83
C GLU A 261 -18.38 13.95 -0.06
N GLU A 262 -17.52 14.97 -0.06
CA GLU A 262 -16.31 15.01 -0.88
C GLU A 262 -15.33 13.88 -0.50
N ILE A 263 -15.21 13.58 0.80
CA ILE A 263 -14.35 12.49 1.30
C ILE A 263 -14.94 11.13 0.94
N ILE A 264 -16.27 10.98 1.02
CA ILE A 264 -16.95 9.75 0.60
C ILE A 264 -16.74 9.55 -0.91
N GLU A 265 -16.93 10.59 -1.72
CA GLU A 265 -16.75 10.51 -3.16
C GLU A 265 -15.31 10.13 -3.52
N GLU A 266 -14.33 10.76 -2.88
CA GLU A 266 -12.91 10.47 -3.15
C GLU A 266 -12.56 9.01 -2.82
N TYR A 267 -13.03 8.51 -1.68
CA TYR A 267 -12.88 7.09 -1.33
C TYR A 267 -13.54 6.19 -2.38
N LEU A 268 -14.80 6.44 -2.74
CA LEU A 268 -15.52 5.61 -3.71
C LEU A 268 -14.82 5.59 -5.08
N ARG A 269 -14.18 6.70 -5.49
CA ARG A 269 -13.43 6.76 -6.75
C ARG A 269 -12.10 5.99 -6.71
N SER A 270 -11.52 5.78 -5.54
CA SER A 270 -10.16 5.21 -5.41
C SER A 270 -10.11 3.88 -4.64
N SER A 271 -11.25 3.41 -4.14
CA SER A 271 -11.39 2.17 -3.39
C SER A 271 -11.02 0.92 -4.21
N VAL A 272 -10.44 -0.07 -3.54
CA VAL A 272 -10.19 -1.41 -4.11
C VAL A 272 -11.48 -2.14 -4.50
N TYR A 273 -12.64 -1.66 -4.08
CA TYR A 273 -13.92 -2.29 -4.43
C TYR A 273 -14.62 -1.63 -5.63
N MET A 274 -14.10 -0.51 -6.14
CA MET A 274 -14.75 0.28 -7.19
C MET A 274 -13.97 0.32 -8.49
N ILE A 275 -14.70 0.45 -9.59
CA ILE A 275 -14.18 0.68 -10.94
C ILE A 275 -14.75 2.00 -11.43
N ASN A 276 -13.88 2.91 -11.87
CA ASN A 276 -14.28 4.09 -12.63
C ASN A 276 -14.50 3.69 -14.09
N ILE A 277 -15.76 3.67 -14.53
CA ILE A 277 -16.13 3.56 -15.93
C ILE A 277 -16.63 4.92 -16.43
N GLY A 278 -16.63 5.15 -17.74
CA GLY A 278 -17.06 6.44 -18.31
C GLY A 278 -18.49 6.84 -17.93
N SER A 279 -19.35 5.87 -17.55
CA SER A 279 -20.74 6.07 -17.13
C SER A 279 -20.94 6.18 -15.60
N GLY A 280 -19.89 6.02 -14.78
CA GLY A 280 -19.98 6.09 -13.32
C GLY A 280 -19.06 5.11 -12.59
N LEU A 281 -19.39 4.81 -11.34
CA LEU A 281 -18.72 3.80 -10.53
C LEU A 281 -19.44 2.47 -10.64
N LYS A 282 -18.67 1.38 -10.72
CA LYS A 282 -19.14 -0.01 -10.64
C LYS A 282 -18.46 -0.73 -9.49
N PHE A 283 -19.21 -1.51 -8.72
CA PHE A 283 -18.68 -2.30 -7.62
C PHE A 283 -18.26 -3.70 -8.09
N VAL A 284 -17.16 -4.20 -7.55
CA VAL A 284 -16.65 -5.56 -7.84
C VAL A 284 -16.48 -6.43 -6.60
N GLY A 285 -16.97 -5.98 -5.44
CA GLY A 285 -17.11 -6.83 -4.26
C GLY A 285 -18.31 -7.76 -4.35
N GLN A 286 -18.52 -8.56 -3.30
CA GLN A 286 -19.68 -9.42 -3.20
C GLN A 286 -20.92 -8.60 -2.87
N THR A 287 -22.04 -8.82 -3.56
CA THR A 287 -23.31 -8.14 -3.29
C THR A 287 -24.14 -8.89 -2.27
N THR A 288 -25.03 -8.19 -1.58
CA THR A 288 -25.94 -8.78 -0.59
C THR A 288 -27.39 -8.79 -1.07
N GLU A 289 -28.16 -9.78 -0.64
CA GLU A 289 -29.60 -9.80 -0.86
C GLU A 289 -30.33 -8.74 -0.04
N LEU A 290 -31.38 -8.19 -0.65
CA LEU A 290 -32.25 -7.22 0.00
C LEU A 290 -33.27 -7.90 0.91
N ASN A 291 -33.68 -7.19 1.97
CA ASN A 291 -34.81 -7.63 2.78
C ASN A 291 -36.16 -7.28 2.11
N GLU A 292 -37.26 -7.80 2.66
CA GLU A 292 -38.59 -7.67 2.04
C GLU A 292 -39.07 -6.21 1.90
N ILE A 293 -38.83 -5.34 2.89
CA ILE A 293 -39.20 -3.92 2.79
C ILE A 293 -38.34 -3.17 1.75
N GLU A 294 -37.06 -3.53 1.62
CA GLU A 294 -36.17 -2.99 0.58
C GLU A 294 -36.62 -3.44 -0.82
N LYS A 295 -37.03 -4.71 -0.98
CA LYS A 295 -37.61 -5.23 -2.23
C LYS A 295 -38.90 -4.52 -2.62
N ASP A 296 -39.83 -4.39 -1.67
CA ASP A 296 -41.11 -3.68 -1.89
C ASP A 296 -40.88 -2.20 -2.24
N LEU A 297 -39.91 -1.55 -1.58
CA LEU A 297 -39.50 -0.18 -1.87
C LEU A 297 -38.99 -0.04 -3.30
N ILE A 298 -38.04 -0.88 -3.71
CA ILE A 298 -37.44 -0.79 -5.06
C ILE A 298 -38.48 -1.07 -6.14
N SER A 299 -39.39 -2.02 -5.90
CA SER A 299 -40.51 -2.30 -6.79
C SER A 299 -41.42 -1.07 -6.99
N PHE A 300 -41.53 -0.20 -5.97
CA PHE A 300 -42.37 0.99 -6.04
C PHE A 300 -41.74 2.15 -6.80
N ILE A 301 -40.43 2.40 -6.58
CA ILE A 301 -39.65 3.47 -7.22
C ILE A 301 -38.77 2.96 -8.36
N ASP A 302 -39.31 2.02 -9.15
CA ASP A 302 -38.63 1.47 -10.31
C ASP A 302 -38.04 2.56 -11.21
N SER A 303 -36.99 2.23 -11.95
CA SER A 303 -36.07 3.18 -12.59
C SER A 303 -36.82 4.33 -13.29
N GLY A 304 -36.60 5.56 -12.82
CA GLY A 304 -37.19 6.79 -13.37
C GLY A 304 -38.41 7.36 -12.62
N ARG A 305 -39.00 6.62 -11.66
CA ARG A 305 -40.09 7.15 -10.84
C ARG A 305 -39.57 7.90 -9.62
N ALA A 306 -39.81 9.21 -9.59
CA ALA A 306 -39.63 10.07 -8.43
C ALA A 306 -40.95 10.24 -7.67
N VAL A 307 -40.92 10.18 -6.34
CA VAL A 307 -42.13 10.25 -5.49
C VAL A 307 -41.92 11.14 -4.26
N SER A 308 -43.01 11.59 -3.67
CA SER A 308 -43.00 12.30 -2.38
C SER A 308 -42.97 11.35 -1.18
N PHE A 309 -42.54 11.83 0.00
CA PHE A 309 -42.55 11.01 1.23
C PHE A 309 -43.96 10.48 1.60
N PRO A 310 -45.06 11.26 1.51
CA PRO A 310 -46.40 10.75 1.77
C PRO A 310 -46.78 9.56 0.88
N GLU A 311 -46.52 9.65 -0.43
CA GLU A 311 -46.77 8.53 -1.36
C GLU A 311 -45.99 7.28 -0.96
N PHE A 312 -44.71 7.45 -0.60
CA PHE A 312 -43.86 6.37 -0.13
C PHE A 312 -44.39 5.69 1.13
N ARG A 313 -44.77 6.52 2.11
CA ARG A 313 -45.29 6.07 3.39
C ARG A 313 -46.60 5.30 3.21
N ASP A 314 -47.50 5.82 2.39
CA ASP A 314 -48.84 5.24 2.23
C ASP A 314 -48.72 3.87 1.56
N TYR A 315 -47.93 3.74 0.49
CA TYR A 315 -47.64 2.46 -0.16
C TYR A 315 -47.03 1.41 0.80
N LEU A 316 -45.98 1.77 1.54
CA LEU A 316 -45.34 0.83 2.47
C LEU A 316 -46.23 0.52 3.69
N SER A 317 -47.10 1.43 4.10
CA SER A 317 -48.08 1.17 5.18
C SER A 317 -49.15 0.19 4.72
N GLU A 318 -49.62 0.28 3.47
CA GLU A 318 -50.55 -0.69 2.88
C GLU A 318 -49.95 -2.10 2.79
N LYS A 319 -48.63 -2.21 2.63
CA LYS A 319 -47.87 -3.47 2.70
C LYS A 319 -47.69 -4.01 4.13
N GLY A 320 -48.13 -3.27 5.15
CA GLY A 320 -48.12 -3.69 6.55
C GLY A 320 -46.87 -3.30 7.34
N TYR A 321 -46.01 -2.42 6.81
CA TYR A 321 -44.80 -1.99 7.53
C TYR A 321 -45.09 -0.88 8.56
N GLY A 322 -44.42 -0.95 9.71
CA GLY A 322 -44.52 0.07 10.76
C GLY A 322 -43.82 1.37 10.38
N SER A 323 -44.35 2.50 10.85
CA SER A 323 -43.86 3.86 10.53
C SER A 323 -42.35 4.07 10.77
N ALA A 324 -41.79 3.48 11.84
CA ALA A 324 -40.36 3.55 12.14
C ALA A 324 -39.49 2.84 11.08
N HIS A 325 -39.94 1.67 10.59
CA HIS A 325 -39.24 0.94 9.53
C HIS A 325 -39.35 1.69 8.20
N ILE A 326 -40.52 2.24 7.90
CA ILE A 326 -40.74 3.07 6.70
C ILE A 326 -39.80 4.27 6.69
N GLN A 327 -39.74 5.04 7.77
CA GLN A 327 -38.86 6.21 7.85
C GLN A 327 -37.39 5.82 7.65
N LYS A 328 -36.94 4.73 8.28
CA LYS A 328 -35.55 4.26 8.18
C LYS A 328 -35.20 3.81 6.74
N THR A 329 -36.08 3.02 6.12
CA THR A 329 -35.87 2.45 4.78
C THR A 329 -36.11 3.48 3.66
N THR A 330 -36.62 4.67 3.95
CA THR A 330 -36.79 5.75 2.97
C THR A 330 -35.79 6.88 3.19
N ASN A 331 -35.88 7.59 4.32
CA ASN A 331 -35.13 8.83 4.57
C ASN A 331 -33.62 8.63 4.74
N SER A 332 -33.19 7.42 5.09
CA SER A 332 -31.79 7.11 5.41
C SER A 332 -31.35 5.79 4.79
N SER A 333 -31.96 5.44 3.66
CA SER A 333 -31.61 4.25 2.90
C SER A 333 -30.45 4.54 1.96
N PRO A 334 -29.45 3.63 1.86
CA PRO A 334 -28.42 3.74 0.84
C PRO A 334 -28.95 3.50 -0.58
N LEU A 335 -30.17 2.95 -0.72
CA LEU A 335 -30.79 2.66 -2.03
C LEU A 335 -31.56 3.86 -2.59
N VAL A 336 -31.87 4.86 -1.76
CA VAL A 336 -32.78 5.95 -2.12
C VAL A 336 -32.03 7.27 -2.12
N HIS A 337 -31.98 7.91 -3.29
CA HIS A 337 -31.52 9.28 -3.41
C HIS A 337 -32.64 10.25 -3.00
N VAL A 338 -32.32 11.15 -2.07
CA VAL A 338 -33.26 12.15 -1.54
C VAL A 338 -32.83 13.53 -2.01
N ASP A 339 -33.53 14.07 -3.00
CA ASP A 339 -33.33 15.42 -3.51
C ASP A 339 -34.05 16.43 -2.58
N LYS A 340 -33.26 17.34 -2.00
CA LYS A 340 -33.69 18.36 -1.04
C LYS A 340 -33.72 19.78 -1.64
N THR A 341 -33.46 19.93 -2.94
CA THR A 341 -33.33 21.24 -3.61
C THR A 341 -34.58 22.11 -3.54
N ASN A 342 -35.77 21.50 -3.51
CA ASN A 342 -37.06 22.20 -3.40
C ASN A 342 -37.38 22.70 -1.97
N GLY A 343 -36.44 22.59 -1.04
CA GLY A 343 -36.60 23.07 0.32
C GLY A 343 -37.29 22.06 1.25
N ARG A 344 -37.41 22.45 2.52
CA ARG A 344 -37.95 21.58 3.58
C ARG A 344 -39.36 21.12 3.24
N MET A 345 -39.65 19.85 3.51
CA MET A 345 -40.94 19.18 3.26
C MET A 345 -41.31 18.93 1.79
N HIS A 346 -40.47 19.34 0.83
CA HIS A 346 -40.67 19.10 -0.60
C HIS A 346 -39.60 18.17 -1.18
N TYR A 347 -39.17 17.21 -0.38
CA TYR A 347 -38.14 16.25 -0.79
C TYR A 347 -38.69 15.27 -1.82
N ILE A 348 -37.86 14.97 -2.82
CA ILE A 348 -38.16 14.02 -3.87
C ILE A 348 -37.29 12.79 -3.65
N TYR A 349 -37.91 11.62 -3.68
CA TYR A 349 -37.26 10.34 -3.44
C TYR A 349 -37.22 9.54 -4.74
N SER A 350 -36.05 9.01 -5.07
CA SER A 350 -35.82 8.25 -6.30
C SER A 350 -34.80 7.15 -6.05
N LEU A 351 -34.76 6.13 -6.93
CA LEU A 351 -33.73 5.12 -6.87
C LEU A 351 -32.35 5.76 -7.15
N ILE A 352 -31.33 5.28 -6.46
CA ILE A 352 -29.98 5.84 -6.56
C ILE A 352 -29.39 5.69 -7.97
N GLY A 353 -29.71 4.63 -8.69
CA GLY A 353 -29.31 4.41 -10.08
C GLY A 353 -30.36 3.61 -10.84
N ASP A 354 -30.09 3.31 -12.10
CA ASP A 354 -30.96 2.49 -12.93
C ASP A 354 -30.78 1.01 -12.60
N ARG A 355 -31.89 0.26 -12.57
CA ARG A 355 -31.83 -1.18 -12.30
C ARG A 355 -31.14 -1.94 -13.41
N ILE A 356 -30.53 -3.05 -13.01
CA ILE A 356 -30.08 -4.08 -13.95
C ILE A 356 -31.33 -4.60 -14.70
N LEU A 357 -31.45 -4.24 -15.98
CA LEU A 357 -32.40 -4.88 -16.90
C LEU A 357 -31.84 -6.29 -17.18
N SER A 358 -32.72 -7.30 -17.15
CA SER A 358 -32.48 -8.76 -17.20
C SER A 358 -31.22 -9.30 -17.94
N ASP A 359 -30.75 -10.48 -17.50
CA ASP A 359 -29.61 -11.35 -17.94
C ASP A 359 -29.19 -11.41 -19.44
N ASP A 360 -29.96 -10.86 -20.38
CA ASP A 360 -29.66 -10.88 -21.81
C ASP A 360 -28.62 -9.84 -22.25
N ASP A 361 -28.35 -8.83 -21.43
CA ASP A 361 -27.30 -7.82 -21.64
C ASP A 361 -26.15 -8.00 -20.63
N MET A 362 -25.56 -9.20 -20.56
CA MET A 362 -24.29 -9.36 -19.85
C MET A 362 -23.28 -8.38 -20.48
N PRO A 363 -22.80 -7.35 -19.75
CA PRO A 363 -21.86 -6.42 -20.32
C PRO A 363 -20.62 -7.21 -20.73
N VAL A 364 -20.20 -7.02 -21.98
CA VAL A 364 -18.90 -7.52 -22.45
C VAL A 364 -17.87 -6.97 -21.46
N ILE A 365 -17.35 -7.84 -20.59
CA ILE A 365 -16.33 -7.47 -19.62
C ILE A 365 -15.13 -7.01 -20.44
N ASP A 366 -14.88 -5.70 -20.47
CA ASP A 366 -13.69 -5.16 -21.11
C ASP A 366 -12.44 -5.76 -20.44
N ALA A 367 -11.36 -5.92 -21.21
CA ALA A 367 -10.15 -6.58 -20.76
C ALA A 367 -9.66 -6.02 -19.42
N TYR A 368 -9.76 -4.70 -19.22
CA TYR A 368 -9.41 -4.07 -17.95
C TYR A 368 -10.19 -4.65 -16.77
N GLU A 369 -11.53 -4.73 -16.84
CA GLU A 369 -12.36 -5.27 -15.77
C GLU A 369 -12.05 -6.75 -15.50
N PHE A 370 -11.79 -7.53 -16.57
CA PHE A 370 -11.39 -8.94 -16.42
C PHE A 370 -10.10 -9.09 -15.61
N TYR A 371 -9.05 -8.34 -15.95
CA TYR A 371 -7.78 -8.41 -15.25
C TYR A 371 -7.87 -7.84 -13.83
N LEU A 372 -8.61 -6.76 -13.65
CA LEU A 372 -8.84 -6.15 -12.34
C LEU A 372 -9.54 -7.11 -11.38
N ARG A 373 -10.59 -7.83 -11.83
CA ARG A 373 -11.26 -8.86 -11.01
C ARG A 373 -10.31 -10.00 -10.62
N ARG A 374 -9.46 -10.46 -11.56
CA ARG A 374 -8.45 -11.49 -11.29
C ARG A 374 -7.41 -11.03 -10.27
N LEU A 375 -6.99 -9.77 -10.33
CA LEU A 375 -6.07 -9.17 -9.37
C LEU A 375 -6.73 -9.03 -7.99
N ARG A 376 -7.93 -8.46 -7.92
CA ARG A 376 -8.67 -8.23 -6.66
C ARG A 376 -9.04 -9.52 -5.93
N ALA A 377 -9.16 -10.65 -6.63
CA ALA A 377 -9.28 -11.97 -6.00
C ALA A 377 -8.07 -12.37 -5.13
N LEU A 378 -6.93 -11.66 -5.23
CA LEU A 378 -5.75 -11.86 -4.38
C LEU A 378 -5.83 -11.11 -3.04
N LEU A 379 -6.83 -10.25 -2.82
CA LEU A 379 -6.94 -9.39 -1.62
C LEU A 379 -6.91 -10.21 -0.32
N ASP A 380 -7.68 -11.31 -0.26
CA ASP A 380 -7.78 -12.18 0.93
C ASP A 380 -6.56 -13.08 1.13
N ALA A 381 -5.85 -13.42 0.04
CA ALA A 381 -4.74 -14.37 0.05
C ALA A 381 -3.36 -13.69 0.14
N GLY A 382 -3.31 -12.37 0.02
CA GLY A 382 -2.09 -11.59 -0.16
C GLY A 382 -1.44 -11.78 -1.54
N THR A 383 -0.69 -10.77 -1.95
CA THR A 383 0.03 -10.74 -3.23
C THR A 383 1.37 -11.50 -3.21
N ASP A 384 1.91 -11.78 -2.03
CA ASP A 384 3.17 -12.51 -1.86
C ASP A 384 2.93 -14.02 -1.66
N GLU A 385 3.66 -14.88 -2.39
CA GLU A 385 3.75 -16.34 -2.14
C GLU A 385 5.15 -16.73 -1.67
N THR A 386 5.24 -17.49 -0.58
CA THR A 386 6.48 -18.14 -0.13
C THR A 386 6.71 -19.45 -0.88
N ARG A 387 7.65 -19.44 -1.84
CA ARG A 387 8.34 -20.63 -2.38
C ARG A 387 9.85 -20.46 -2.18
N GLU A 388 10.65 -21.48 -2.51
CA GLU A 388 12.13 -21.43 -2.47
C GLU A 388 12.72 -20.20 -3.21
N GLN A 389 11.92 -19.57 -4.09
CA GLN A 389 12.04 -18.17 -4.50
C GLN A 389 10.66 -17.49 -4.43
N THR A 390 10.59 -16.26 -3.92
CA THR A 390 9.34 -15.50 -3.72
C THR A 390 8.67 -15.20 -5.06
N ALA A 391 7.43 -15.66 -5.26
CA ALA A 391 6.65 -15.34 -6.45
C ALA A 391 5.62 -14.27 -6.12
N ARG A 392 5.67 -13.12 -6.82
CA ARG A 392 4.65 -12.07 -6.78
C ARG A 392 3.45 -12.52 -7.62
N LYS A 393 2.33 -12.87 -6.99
CA LYS A 393 1.17 -13.49 -7.66
C LYS A 393 0.52 -12.53 -8.67
N GLU A 394 0.42 -11.26 -8.31
CA GLU A 394 -0.10 -10.18 -9.13
C GLU A 394 0.76 -9.93 -10.37
N GLN A 395 2.09 -10.10 -10.27
CA GLN A 395 3.02 -9.82 -11.37
C GLN A 395 2.76 -10.70 -12.59
N TYR A 396 2.35 -11.96 -12.38
CA TYR A 396 1.96 -12.85 -13.47
C TYR A 396 0.75 -12.30 -14.23
N ILE A 397 -0.28 -11.86 -13.50
CA ILE A 397 -1.51 -11.33 -14.07
C ILE A 397 -1.24 -9.99 -14.77
N LEU A 398 -0.42 -9.11 -14.18
CA LEU A 398 0.00 -7.83 -14.76
C LEU A 398 0.86 -8.03 -16.03
N LYS A 399 1.69 -9.08 -16.08
CA LYS A 399 2.44 -9.44 -17.28
C LYS A 399 1.52 -9.91 -18.40
N GLU A 400 0.53 -10.74 -18.09
CA GLU A 400 -0.50 -11.10 -19.05
C GLU A 400 -1.27 -9.86 -19.54
N TRP A 401 -1.64 -8.95 -18.64
CA TRP A 401 -2.31 -7.69 -19.01
C TRP A 401 -1.54 -6.89 -20.07
N LEU A 402 -0.23 -6.72 -19.89
CA LEU A 402 0.59 -5.94 -20.83
C LEU A 402 0.86 -6.67 -22.15
N PHE A 403 1.14 -7.97 -22.08
CA PHE A 403 1.81 -8.70 -23.17
C PHE A 403 1.02 -9.89 -23.72
N LYS A 404 -0.19 -10.18 -23.22
CA LYS A 404 -0.97 -11.31 -23.71
C LYS A 404 -1.11 -11.24 -25.24
N ASP A 405 -0.77 -12.35 -25.87
CA ASP A 405 -0.77 -12.57 -27.33
C ASP A 405 0.15 -11.65 -28.14
N LYS A 406 1.04 -10.88 -27.49
CA LYS A 406 2.01 -9.99 -28.15
C LYS A 406 3.38 -10.63 -28.28
N ILE A 407 4.01 -10.40 -29.43
CA ILE A 407 5.43 -10.72 -29.67
C ILE A 407 6.30 -9.48 -29.46
N HIS A 408 5.76 -8.31 -29.79
CA HIS A 408 6.41 -7.01 -29.65
C HIS A 408 5.48 -6.00 -28.96
N GLU A 409 6.05 -5.02 -28.28
CA GLU A 409 5.36 -3.86 -27.71
C GLU A 409 6.35 -2.70 -27.58
N ASN A 410 5.84 -1.47 -27.50
CA ASN A 410 6.68 -0.29 -27.36
C ASN A 410 7.02 -0.04 -25.88
N CYS A 411 8.26 0.33 -25.60
CA CYS A 411 8.64 0.85 -24.30
C CYS A 411 7.89 2.16 -24.02
N ALA A 412 7.24 2.27 -22.86
CA ALA A 412 6.49 3.46 -22.45
C ALA A 412 7.37 4.71 -22.30
N ILE A 413 8.68 4.54 -22.10
CA ILE A 413 9.66 5.61 -21.89
C ILE A 413 10.32 5.98 -23.22
N CYS A 414 11.16 5.10 -23.78
CA CYS A 414 11.88 5.43 -25.02
C CYS A 414 11.05 5.22 -26.30
N GLY A 415 9.79 4.80 -26.22
CA GLY A 415 8.88 4.65 -27.36
C GLY A 415 9.33 3.67 -28.47
N GLN A 416 10.47 3.00 -28.33
CA GLN A 416 10.98 2.04 -29.30
C GLN A 416 10.24 0.70 -29.15
N GLU A 417 10.07 0.00 -30.27
CA GLU A 417 9.50 -1.34 -30.30
C GLU A 417 10.53 -2.38 -29.86
N PHE A 418 10.13 -3.27 -28.97
CA PHE A 418 10.97 -4.35 -28.47
C PHE A 418 10.22 -5.68 -28.49
N ASN A 419 10.97 -6.78 -28.52
CA ASN A 419 10.38 -8.07 -28.18
C ASN A 419 9.90 -8.06 -26.73
N VAL A 420 8.76 -8.69 -26.44
CA VAL A 420 8.23 -8.75 -25.07
C VAL A 420 9.21 -9.40 -24.08
N LYS A 421 10.15 -10.23 -24.54
CA LYS A 421 11.23 -10.83 -23.72
C LYS A 421 12.28 -9.82 -23.25
N THR A 422 12.38 -8.67 -23.89
CA THR A 422 13.32 -7.58 -23.54
C THR A 422 12.60 -6.40 -22.87
N LEU A 423 11.35 -6.59 -22.48
CA LEU A 423 10.54 -5.66 -21.72
C LEU A 423 10.26 -6.22 -20.33
N VAL A 424 10.18 -5.33 -19.36
CA VAL A 424 9.73 -5.61 -18.00
C VAL A 424 8.35 -5.00 -17.76
N THR A 425 7.54 -5.69 -16.96
CA THR A 425 6.29 -5.17 -16.40
C THR A 425 6.66 -4.25 -15.22
N ALA A 426 7.10 -3.04 -15.54
CA ALA A 426 7.53 -2.06 -14.54
C ALA A 426 6.31 -1.44 -13.85
N HIS A 427 6.35 -1.32 -12.53
CA HIS A 427 5.34 -0.53 -11.81
C HIS A 427 5.66 0.96 -11.96
N LYS A 428 4.63 1.77 -12.19
CA LYS A 428 4.73 3.24 -12.24
C LYS A 428 5.14 3.81 -10.88
N LYS A 429 4.51 3.32 -9.80
CA LYS A 429 4.85 3.61 -8.39
C LYS A 429 5.66 2.44 -7.84
N PRO A 430 6.67 2.63 -6.97
CA PRO A 430 7.39 1.48 -6.43
C PRO A 430 6.39 0.60 -5.68
N ARG A 431 6.39 -0.69 -5.98
CA ARG A 431 5.46 -1.66 -5.38
C ARG A 431 5.41 -1.58 -3.84
N SER A 432 6.56 -1.32 -3.23
CA SER A 432 6.69 -1.15 -1.78
C SER A 432 5.86 0.01 -1.21
N ASP A 433 5.65 1.04 -2.02
CA ASP A 433 4.95 2.27 -1.64
C ASP A 433 3.49 2.24 -2.12
N CYS A 434 3.12 1.21 -2.90
CA CYS A 434 1.75 0.97 -3.31
C CYS A 434 0.94 0.36 -2.16
N ASN A 435 -0.29 0.85 -1.95
CA ASN A 435 -1.31 0.11 -1.20
C ASN A 435 -1.88 -1.05 -2.04
N ASP A 436 -2.75 -1.87 -1.47
CA ASP A 436 -3.28 -3.04 -2.19
C ASP A 436 -4.20 -2.67 -3.35
N ALA A 437 -4.98 -1.58 -3.25
CA ALA A 437 -5.79 -1.08 -4.37
C ALA A 437 -4.91 -0.77 -5.60
N GLU A 438 -3.80 -0.07 -5.35
CA GLU A 438 -2.80 0.28 -6.36
C GLU A 438 -2.09 -0.96 -6.91
N ARG A 439 -1.65 -1.91 -6.05
CA ARG A 439 -0.99 -3.15 -6.50
C ARG A 439 -1.90 -4.04 -7.34
N LEU A 440 -3.20 -3.97 -7.09
CA LEU A 440 -4.21 -4.80 -7.74
C LEU A 440 -4.89 -4.08 -8.91
N ASP A 441 -4.39 -2.92 -9.34
CA ASP A 441 -4.88 -2.20 -10.52
C ASP A 441 -4.02 -2.52 -11.77
N PRO A 442 -4.59 -3.03 -12.88
CA PRO A 442 -3.86 -3.23 -14.14
C PRO A 442 -3.12 -1.98 -14.66
N TYR A 443 -3.63 -0.79 -14.38
CA TYR A 443 -3.01 0.47 -14.77
C TYR A 443 -1.81 0.86 -13.91
N ILE A 444 -1.46 0.14 -12.83
CA ILE A 444 -0.24 0.43 -12.06
C ILE A 444 1.05 0.11 -12.82
N VAL A 445 0.97 -0.64 -13.92
CA VAL A 445 2.15 -1.08 -14.70
C VAL A 445 2.22 -0.47 -16.10
N MET A 446 3.44 -0.45 -16.64
CA MET A 446 3.72 -0.09 -18.03
C MET A 446 4.92 -0.90 -18.55
N PRO A 447 5.03 -1.12 -19.88
CA PRO A 447 6.16 -1.85 -20.46
C PRO A 447 7.41 -0.97 -20.50
N VAL A 448 8.52 -1.41 -19.90
CA VAL A 448 9.79 -0.68 -19.91
C VAL A 448 10.91 -1.56 -20.45
N CYS A 449 11.84 -1.01 -21.25
CA CYS A 449 12.92 -1.81 -21.83
C CYS A 449 14.07 -2.05 -20.86
N LEU A 450 14.62 -3.26 -20.94
CA LEU A 450 15.84 -3.64 -20.24
C LEU A 450 17.12 -3.02 -20.85
N MET A 451 16.99 -2.25 -21.94
CA MET A 451 18.09 -1.56 -22.62
C MET A 451 18.48 -0.23 -21.95
N GLY A 452 17.95 0.07 -20.76
CA GLY A 452 18.38 1.19 -19.92
C GLY A 452 17.25 2.01 -19.31
N CYS A 453 16.05 2.01 -19.90
CA CYS A 453 14.93 2.81 -19.37
C CYS A 453 14.48 2.34 -17.99
N ASP A 454 14.53 1.02 -17.73
CA ASP A 454 14.15 0.42 -16.45
C ASP A 454 15.02 0.96 -15.30
N TYR A 455 16.35 0.84 -15.45
CA TYR A 455 17.31 1.35 -14.48
C TYR A 455 17.16 2.86 -14.23
N LEU A 456 17.00 3.65 -15.29
CA LEU A 456 16.89 5.11 -15.15
C LEU A 456 15.61 5.54 -14.42
N TYR A 457 14.50 4.85 -14.68
CA TYR A 457 13.23 5.13 -14.05
C TYR A 457 13.21 4.67 -12.58
N GLU A 458 13.65 3.45 -12.28
CA GLU A 458 13.65 2.91 -10.92
C GLU A 458 14.49 3.77 -9.96
N ASN A 459 15.62 4.29 -10.43
CA ASN A 459 16.57 5.10 -9.67
C ASN A 459 16.31 6.61 -9.76
N MET A 460 15.15 7.05 -10.27
CA MET A 460 14.77 8.47 -10.35
C MET A 460 15.75 9.36 -11.14
N TYR A 461 16.51 8.82 -12.09
CA TYR A 461 17.28 9.62 -13.05
C TYR A 461 16.36 10.28 -14.09
N ILE A 462 15.21 9.65 -14.34
CA ILE A 462 14.08 10.21 -15.07
C ILE A 462 12.80 9.92 -14.30
N TYR A 463 11.76 10.73 -14.52
CA TYR A 463 10.41 10.48 -14.01
C TYR A 463 9.37 10.93 -15.04
N ILE A 464 8.10 10.59 -14.82
CA ILE A 464 7.00 11.00 -15.69
C ILE A 464 6.16 12.02 -14.94
N ASP A 465 5.95 13.19 -15.54
CA ASP A 465 5.08 14.23 -15.00
C ASP A 465 4.31 14.93 -16.13
N GLY A 466 3.04 15.24 -15.88
CA GLY A 466 2.16 15.83 -16.90
C GLY A 466 2.05 15.04 -18.23
N GLY A 467 2.43 13.75 -18.23
CA GLY A 467 2.50 12.91 -19.43
C GLY A 467 3.80 13.02 -20.25
N GLY A 468 4.77 13.79 -19.79
CA GLY A 468 6.12 13.91 -20.36
C GLY A 468 7.19 13.26 -19.50
N ILE A 469 8.33 12.92 -20.11
CA ILE A 469 9.51 12.45 -19.39
C ILE A 469 10.32 13.66 -18.90
N GLU A 470 10.55 13.72 -17.60
CA GLU A 470 11.29 14.79 -16.95
C GLU A 470 12.64 14.30 -16.40
N ARG A 471 13.57 15.24 -16.23
CA ARG A 471 14.92 14.96 -15.72
C ARG A 471 14.90 14.85 -14.19
N GLY A 472 15.40 13.75 -13.65
CA GLY A 472 15.56 13.54 -12.21
C GLY A 472 17.00 13.76 -11.72
N LEU A 473 17.50 12.80 -10.95
CA LEU A 473 18.86 12.81 -10.39
C LEU A 473 19.94 12.90 -11.49
N SER A 474 21.12 13.43 -11.13
CA SER A 474 22.26 13.53 -12.04
C SER A 474 23.26 12.39 -11.83
N PHE A 475 23.80 11.84 -12.92
CA PHE A 475 24.99 10.99 -12.85
C PHE A 475 26.26 11.84 -12.63
N PRO A 476 27.05 11.57 -11.58
CA PRO A 476 28.36 12.18 -11.44
C PRO A 476 29.31 11.67 -12.54
N ASN A 477 29.95 12.57 -13.29
CA ASN A 477 31.03 12.27 -14.24
C ASN A 477 30.71 11.27 -15.37
N ALA A 478 29.43 11.10 -15.74
CA ALA A 478 29.00 10.10 -16.72
C ALA A 478 28.36 10.77 -17.97
N ARG A 479 29.15 10.89 -19.06
CA ARG A 479 28.75 11.61 -20.29
C ARG A 479 27.74 10.82 -21.15
N ALA A 480 27.86 9.49 -21.20
CA ALA A 480 27.01 8.67 -22.06
C ALA A 480 25.57 8.61 -21.54
N GLU A 481 25.43 8.42 -20.24
CA GLU A 481 24.18 8.37 -19.49
C GLU A 481 23.47 9.72 -19.55
N SER A 482 24.21 10.81 -19.34
CA SER A 482 23.66 12.17 -19.44
C SER A 482 23.11 12.45 -20.84
N SER A 483 23.85 12.09 -21.89
CA SER A 483 23.38 12.21 -23.27
C SER A 483 22.13 11.35 -23.50
N PHE A 484 22.12 10.10 -23.03
CA PHE A 484 20.96 9.23 -23.18
C PHE A 484 19.71 9.78 -22.49
N ILE A 485 19.84 10.32 -21.26
CA ILE A 485 18.74 10.99 -20.54
C ILE A 485 18.23 12.19 -21.35
N GLU A 486 19.12 13.01 -21.90
CA GLU A 486 18.74 14.19 -22.71
C GLU A 486 17.93 13.84 -23.96
N HIS A 487 18.13 12.65 -24.54
CA HIS A 487 17.31 12.16 -25.65
C HIS A 487 15.92 11.67 -25.22
N LEU A 488 15.71 11.40 -23.92
CA LEU A 488 14.43 10.98 -23.37
C LEU A 488 13.60 12.15 -22.84
N VAL A 489 14.24 13.13 -22.23
CA VAL A 489 13.58 14.28 -21.59
C VAL A 489 12.75 15.07 -22.61
N GLY A 490 11.55 15.47 -22.21
CA GLY A 490 10.56 16.20 -23.03
C GLY A 490 9.74 15.31 -23.97
N ARG A 491 10.04 14.01 -24.05
CA ARG A 491 9.24 13.08 -24.84
C ARG A 491 7.91 12.80 -24.16
N GLY A 492 6.83 12.80 -24.95
CA GLY A 492 5.50 12.41 -24.50
C GLY A 492 5.34 10.89 -24.35
N VAL A 493 4.69 10.47 -23.27
CA VAL A 493 4.29 9.09 -23.03
C VAL A 493 2.94 8.84 -23.71
N ASP A 494 2.76 7.66 -24.31
CA ASP A 494 1.49 7.28 -24.93
C ASP A 494 0.36 7.32 -23.89
N LYS A 495 -0.79 7.90 -24.27
CA LYS A 495 -1.97 8.08 -23.41
C LYS A 495 -2.43 6.78 -22.76
N LYS A 496 -2.29 5.63 -23.44
CA LYS A 496 -2.67 4.32 -22.85
C LYS A 496 -1.85 3.98 -21.59
N TRP A 497 -0.60 4.44 -21.53
CA TRP A 497 0.28 4.25 -20.37
C TRP A 497 0.08 5.32 -19.30
N LEU A 498 -0.67 6.38 -19.59
CA LEU A 498 -1.04 7.42 -18.63
C LEU A 498 -2.38 7.15 -17.91
N LEU A 499 -3.09 6.07 -18.28
CA LEU A 499 -4.28 5.61 -17.57
C LEU A 499 -3.96 5.21 -16.11
N GLY A 500 -4.96 5.28 -15.24
CA GLY A 500 -4.82 5.08 -13.79
C GLY A 500 -4.76 6.39 -13.01
N ASP A 501 -4.56 6.29 -11.69
CA ASP A 501 -4.49 7.45 -10.80
C ASP A 501 -3.19 8.25 -11.02
N GLN A 502 -3.26 9.59 -10.93
CA GLN A 502 -2.08 10.45 -11.12
C GLN A 502 -1.01 10.25 -10.03
N SER A 503 -1.37 9.70 -8.87
CA SER A 503 -0.45 9.31 -7.80
C SER A 503 0.44 8.11 -8.16
N TYR A 504 0.12 7.37 -9.24
CA TYR A 504 0.94 6.25 -9.70
C TYR A 504 2.30 6.72 -10.22
N PHE A 505 2.40 7.97 -10.66
CA PHE A 505 3.65 8.54 -11.13
C PHE A 505 4.36 9.29 -10.01
N ARG A 506 5.61 8.91 -9.77
CA ARG A 506 6.48 9.59 -8.79
C ARG A 506 6.91 10.95 -9.35
N SER A 507 6.96 11.95 -8.48
CA SER A 507 7.68 13.19 -8.76
C SER A 507 8.53 13.60 -7.56
N PRO A 508 9.70 14.24 -7.77
CA PRO A 508 10.54 14.76 -6.69
C PRO A 508 9.77 15.70 -5.75
N ASN A 509 8.81 16.47 -6.30
CA ASN A 509 7.99 17.42 -5.54
C ASN A 509 6.91 16.74 -4.67
N LYS A 510 6.45 15.54 -5.01
CA LYS A 510 5.48 14.79 -4.19
C LYS A 510 6.13 14.14 -2.97
N ALA A 511 7.41 13.77 -3.04
CA ALA A 511 8.15 13.26 -1.88
C ALA A 511 8.31 14.34 -0.78
N LEU A 512 8.44 15.61 -1.17
CA LEU A 512 8.47 16.74 -0.25
C LEU A 512 7.16 16.94 0.51
N GLN A 513 6.01 16.50 -0.03
CA GLN A 513 4.72 16.53 0.71
C GLN A 513 4.63 15.44 1.78
N ARG A 514 5.44 14.37 1.70
CA ARG A 514 5.55 13.33 2.75
C ARG A 514 6.47 13.74 3.90
N THR A 515 7.45 14.59 3.65
CA THR A 515 8.49 14.99 4.63
C THR A 515 8.31 16.40 5.20
N SER A 516 7.33 17.17 4.72
CA SER A 516 6.92 18.43 5.35
C SER A 516 5.59 18.28 6.09
N ARG A 517 5.55 17.35 7.05
CA ARG A 517 4.53 17.29 8.10
C ARG A 517 5.14 16.87 9.43
#